data_AF-A0A2V6TVZ5-F1
#
_entry.id   AF-A0A2V6TVZ5-F1
#
_cell.length_a   1.000
_cell.length_b   1.000
_cell.length_c   1.000
_cell.angle_alpha   90.00
_cell.angle_beta   90.00
_cell.angle_gamma   90.00
#
_symmetry.space_group_name_H-M   'P 1'
#
loop_
_entity.id
_entity.type
_entity.pdbx_description
1 polymer ?
#
loop_
_entity_poly.entity_id
_entity_poly.type
_entity_poly.pdbx_seq_one_letter_code
_entity_poly.pdbx_strand_id
1 'polypeptide(L)'
;MSIAALRRVEVAGLLGLLAGAIVLMAAPGNPGALRLSGVSLLWWYAAAVAPLAAILLVVVFQRASAEAAPGPSGWATAATWTSPVVLGLVAARVFSGAPGASTVALAVLVAPLIARLDPTAGEASRSSFVARLAIVIGIGLVLWANFLLLVDVARLLGLPRWATSILVAAVALLVPVLLRGDREAASRVPLALAGGVAFVAVVAVVGIALGSSPWGAWNSVASRPAITFGERDPWVTGGQTLVAPVALDFTELHRVTALSLATYRVYEPGRFREWQLREGDSLTLRAGDRLVLDAGARLRFEPGKRVPGAAASGIAWADPPERSATLTVADTIGVALTLVAGALALVGPPRPTTIRGASALLPAMVLGALCLGVYGMHSAPGLSIGSPALASVFYVPATVVPGTAGRVLAWLGVIVLLVLLTATVLALRGILAAACRTQTRGELTEWAMTGLVVAAAVASLWPADASWVLLTGLGLMASVAVAPRLAADEPVARLAGSLVGAAAFTCLALLRLPAWASVAGTYPALTAAPLAWIAARASRGGGRAE
;
A
#
# COMPACT_ATOMS: atom_id res chain seq x y z
N MET A 1 -1.19 38.21 4.08
CA MET A 1 -1.09 37.20 2.99
C MET A 1 -2.48 36.59 2.79
N SER A 2 -2.97 36.41 1.56
CA SER A 2 -4.30 35.80 1.36
C SER A 2 -4.29 34.31 1.75
N ILE A 3 -5.42 33.78 2.23
CA ILE A 3 -5.57 32.35 2.62
C ILE A 3 -5.18 31.42 1.45
N ALA A 4 -5.48 31.83 0.21
CA ALA A 4 -5.10 31.11 -1.00
C ALA A 4 -3.57 31.08 -1.23
N ALA A 5 -2.86 32.17 -0.94
CA ALA A 5 -1.41 32.22 -1.05
C ALA A 5 -0.73 31.35 0.02
N LEU A 6 -1.23 31.38 1.27
CA LEU A 6 -0.71 30.56 2.37
C LEU A 6 -0.84 29.06 2.08
N ARG A 7 -2.00 28.65 1.58
CA ARG A 7 -2.27 27.27 1.18
C ARG A 7 -1.37 26.78 0.03
N ARG A 8 -1.05 27.63 -0.95
CA ARG A 8 -0.11 27.29 -2.03
C ARG A 8 1.29 27.07 -1.51
N VAL A 9 1.74 27.91 -0.57
CA VAL A 9 3.05 27.75 0.09
C VAL A 9 3.12 26.43 0.84
N GLU A 10 2.05 26.01 1.50
CA GLU A 10 2.02 24.72 2.20
C GLU A 10 1.99 23.51 1.28
N VAL A 11 1.19 23.54 0.22
CA VAL A 11 1.23 22.47 -0.80
C VAL A 11 2.63 22.38 -1.41
N ALA A 12 3.26 23.51 -1.71
CA ALA A 12 4.64 23.54 -2.19
C ALA A 12 5.62 22.99 -1.14
N GLY A 13 5.43 23.31 0.14
CA GLY A 13 6.22 22.76 1.25
C GLY A 13 6.09 21.23 1.37
N LEU A 14 4.87 20.70 1.33
CA LEU A 14 4.61 19.26 1.39
C LEU A 14 5.15 18.50 0.16
N LEU A 15 4.99 19.07 -1.03
CA LEU A 15 5.60 18.54 -2.25
C LEU A 15 7.13 18.64 -2.20
N GLY A 16 7.66 19.71 -1.61
CA GLY A 16 9.09 19.91 -1.36
C GLY A 16 9.66 18.84 -0.41
N LEU A 17 8.91 18.44 0.62
CA LEU A 17 9.30 17.33 1.49
C LEU A 17 9.37 16.00 0.74
N LEU A 18 8.39 15.72 -0.11
CA LEU A 18 8.41 14.49 -0.92
C LEU A 18 9.55 14.52 -1.95
N ALA A 19 9.76 15.66 -2.61
CA ALA A 19 10.87 15.88 -3.54
C ALA A 19 12.22 15.74 -2.84
N GLY A 20 12.35 16.21 -1.60
CA GLY A 20 13.55 16.06 -0.79
C GLY A 20 13.97 14.60 -0.60
N ALA A 21 13.01 13.69 -0.38
CA ALA A 21 13.32 12.25 -0.30
C ALA A 21 13.83 11.69 -1.65
N ILE A 22 13.22 12.09 -2.77
CA ILE A 22 13.64 11.69 -4.12
C ILE A 22 15.04 12.23 -4.43
N VAL A 23 15.32 13.48 -4.06
CA VAL A 23 16.65 14.09 -4.22
C VAL A 23 17.69 13.37 -3.37
N LEU A 24 17.40 13.10 -2.08
CA LEU A 24 18.31 12.34 -1.21
C LEU A 24 18.59 10.92 -1.72
N MET A 25 17.62 10.33 -2.42
CA MET A 25 17.71 9.01 -3.04
C MET A 25 18.58 9.03 -4.32
N ALA A 26 18.46 10.07 -5.14
CA ALA A 26 19.11 10.16 -6.46
C ALA A 26 20.43 10.97 -6.45
N ALA A 27 20.72 11.72 -5.39
CA ALA A 27 21.84 12.64 -5.36
C ALA A 27 23.20 11.93 -5.50
N PRO A 28 24.14 12.50 -6.28
CA PRO A 28 25.49 11.97 -6.40
C PRO A 28 26.18 11.94 -5.03
N GLY A 29 26.93 10.87 -4.76
CA GLY A 29 27.53 10.62 -3.44
C GLY A 29 26.60 9.94 -2.42
N ASN A 30 25.34 9.66 -2.80
CA ASN A 30 24.35 8.93 -1.98
C ASN A 30 24.26 9.44 -0.53
N PRO A 31 24.01 10.74 -0.31
CA PRO A 31 23.92 11.32 1.04
C PRO A 31 22.82 10.64 1.88
N GLY A 32 21.78 10.11 1.23
CA GLY A 32 20.73 9.33 1.87
C GLY A 32 21.23 8.06 2.58
N ALA A 33 22.36 7.49 2.16
CA ALA A 33 22.97 6.31 2.78
C ALA A 33 23.85 6.62 4.01
N LEU A 34 24.11 7.90 4.32
CA LEU A 34 24.83 8.28 5.53
C LEU A 34 24.09 7.74 6.75
N ARG A 35 24.79 7.02 7.63
CA ARG A 35 24.17 6.36 8.79
C ARG A 35 24.26 7.23 10.03
N LEU A 36 23.11 7.47 10.65
CA LEU A 36 22.99 8.05 11.98
C LEU A 36 22.40 6.96 12.90
N SER A 37 23.18 6.53 13.88
CA SER A 37 22.82 5.43 14.79
C SER A 37 22.45 4.12 14.07
N GLY A 38 23.18 3.79 12.99
CA GLY A 38 22.96 2.56 12.20
C GLY A 38 21.80 2.62 11.21
N VAL A 39 21.04 3.72 11.18
CA VAL A 39 19.91 3.95 10.26
C VAL A 39 20.29 5.02 9.23
N SER A 40 19.93 4.80 7.97
CA SER A 40 20.24 5.75 6.88
C SER A 40 19.56 7.12 7.11
N LEU A 41 20.20 8.19 6.66
CA LEU A 41 19.68 9.56 6.75
C LEU A 41 18.34 9.69 6.02
N LEU A 42 18.17 8.95 4.91
CA LEU A 42 16.92 8.91 4.17
C LEU A 42 15.75 8.36 5.02
N TRP A 43 16.02 7.35 5.85
CA TRP A 43 15.02 6.80 6.76
C TRP A 43 14.69 7.77 7.90
N TRP A 44 15.69 8.42 8.49
CA TRP A 44 15.44 9.49 9.48
C TRP A 44 14.62 10.63 8.90
N TYR A 45 14.91 11.02 7.66
CA TYR A 45 14.15 12.03 6.94
C TYR A 45 12.69 11.60 6.73
N ALA A 46 12.48 10.43 6.14
CA ALA A 46 11.16 9.96 5.73
C ALA A 46 10.25 9.55 6.90
N ALA A 47 10.80 8.96 7.97
CA ALA A 47 10.01 8.45 9.10
C ALA A 47 9.85 9.46 10.24
N ALA A 48 10.73 10.46 10.36
CA ALA A 48 10.70 11.41 11.48
C ALA A 48 10.65 12.88 11.02
N VAL A 49 11.69 13.37 10.33
CA VAL A 49 11.85 14.80 10.05
C VAL A 49 10.73 15.34 9.16
N ALA A 50 10.50 14.73 8.00
CA ALA A 50 9.50 15.19 7.05
C ALA A 50 8.06 15.03 7.58
N PRO A 51 7.66 13.92 8.24
CA PRO A 51 6.35 13.81 8.87
C PRO A 51 6.11 14.88 9.96
N LEU A 52 7.09 15.15 10.82
CA LEU A 52 6.98 16.20 11.85
C LEU A 52 6.86 17.59 11.21
N ALA A 53 7.66 17.88 10.19
CA ALA A 53 7.58 19.13 9.44
C ALA A 53 6.22 19.28 8.74
N ALA A 54 5.70 18.21 8.13
CA ALA A 54 4.38 18.21 7.48
C ALA A 54 3.25 18.46 8.48
N ILE A 55 3.29 17.85 9.66
CA ILE A 55 2.33 18.10 10.74
C ILE A 55 2.43 19.56 11.20
N LEU A 56 3.65 20.08 11.40
CA LEU A 56 3.88 21.45 11.83
C LEU A 56 3.34 22.46 10.82
N LEU A 57 3.59 22.26 9.52
CA LEU A 57 3.03 23.09 8.45
C LEU A 57 1.49 23.15 8.54
N VAL A 58 0.84 21.99 8.68
CA VAL A 58 -0.63 21.92 8.79
C VAL A 58 -1.16 22.58 10.07
N VAL A 59 -0.46 22.44 11.19
CA VAL A 59 -0.85 23.08 12.47
C VAL A 59 -0.73 24.61 12.38
N VAL A 60 0.35 25.11 11.77
CA VAL A 60 0.56 26.56 11.56
C VAL A 60 -0.55 27.13 10.66
N PHE A 61 -0.92 26.44 9.57
CA PHE A 61 -2.03 26.84 8.70
C PHE A 61 -3.34 27.04 9.46
N GLN A 62 -3.68 26.04 10.27
CA GLN A 62 -4.96 26.00 10.97
C GLN A 62 -5.05 27.12 12.00
N ARG A 63 -3.95 27.42 12.69
CA ARG A 63 -3.88 28.54 13.62
C ARG A 63 -4.03 29.88 12.91
N ALA A 64 -3.47 30.03 11.71
CA ALA A 64 -3.60 31.25 10.91
C ALA A 64 -5.02 31.43 10.33
N SER A 65 -5.81 30.37 10.23
CA SER A 65 -7.14 30.34 9.59
C SER A 65 -8.30 30.37 10.61
N ALA A 66 -8.16 31.12 11.71
CA ALA A 66 -8.90 31.04 12.99
C ALA A 66 -10.46 31.18 13.00
N GLU A 67 -11.19 30.89 11.93
CA GLU A 67 -12.67 30.91 11.88
C GLU A 67 -13.33 29.50 11.88
N ALA A 68 -12.60 28.44 12.20
CA ALA A 68 -13.14 27.08 12.10
C ALA A 68 -13.94 26.66 13.34
N ALA A 69 -15.28 26.68 13.22
CA ALA A 69 -16.22 26.07 14.17
C ALA A 69 -15.91 24.56 14.39
N PRO A 70 -16.23 23.99 15.57
CA PRO A 70 -15.98 22.59 15.89
C PRO A 70 -16.88 21.66 15.05
N GLY A 71 -16.25 20.85 14.20
CA GLY A 71 -16.91 19.81 13.42
C GLY A 71 -16.12 18.48 13.44
N PRO A 72 -16.79 17.31 13.54
CA PRO A 72 -16.12 16.02 13.48
C PRO A 72 -15.93 15.56 12.02
N SER A 73 -14.73 15.74 11.43
CA SER A 73 -14.43 15.11 10.11
C SER A 73 -12.95 14.82 9.78
N GLY A 74 -12.04 14.93 10.75
CA GLY A 74 -10.65 14.43 10.71
C GLY A 74 -10.49 12.94 10.36
N TRP A 75 -11.44 12.13 10.83
CA TRP A 75 -11.36 10.67 10.97
C TRP A 75 -11.76 9.90 9.72
N ALA A 76 -12.69 10.44 8.92
CA ALA A 76 -13.07 9.83 7.64
C ALA A 76 -11.89 9.81 6.64
N THR A 77 -11.07 10.86 6.65
CA THR A 77 -9.83 10.92 5.85
C THR A 77 -8.81 9.88 6.31
N ALA A 78 -8.62 9.75 7.64
CA ALA A 78 -7.75 8.72 8.19
C ALA A 78 -8.25 7.33 7.79
N ALA A 79 -9.53 7.03 8.02
CA ALA A 79 -10.15 5.75 7.70
C ALA A 79 -10.09 5.38 6.20
N THR A 80 -10.18 6.35 5.29
CA THR A 80 -10.06 6.10 3.85
C THR A 80 -8.63 5.74 3.46
N TRP A 81 -7.64 6.34 4.12
CA TRP A 81 -6.23 6.27 3.73
C TRP A 81 -5.40 5.27 4.54
N THR A 82 -5.86 4.88 5.73
CA THR A 82 -5.24 3.85 6.58
C THR A 82 -5.88 2.48 6.37
N SER A 83 -6.27 2.17 5.13
CA SER A 83 -6.87 0.88 4.80
C SER A 83 -5.83 -0.25 4.94
N PRO A 84 -6.25 -1.50 5.22
CA PRO A 84 -5.36 -2.65 5.33
C PRO A 84 -4.31 -2.77 4.23
N VAL A 85 -4.71 -2.59 2.96
CA VAL A 85 -3.80 -2.71 1.82
C VAL A 85 -2.72 -1.64 1.76
N VAL A 86 -3.00 -0.41 2.21
CA VAL A 86 -2.01 0.68 2.26
C VAL A 86 -0.97 0.40 3.34
N LEU A 87 -1.41 -0.08 4.51
CA LEU A 87 -0.50 -0.49 5.59
C LEU A 87 0.36 -1.69 5.16
N GLY A 88 -0.27 -2.69 4.51
CA GLY A 88 0.43 -3.84 3.95
C GLY A 88 1.47 -3.44 2.91
N LEU A 89 1.17 -2.45 2.06
CA LEU A 89 2.11 -1.92 1.06
C LEU A 89 3.37 -1.37 1.70
N VAL A 90 3.21 -0.51 2.72
CA VAL A 90 4.34 0.06 3.47
C VAL A 90 5.15 -1.05 4.14
N ALA A 91 4.48 -1.96 4.85
CA ALA A 91 5.13 -3.02 5.61
C ALA A 91 5.90 -3.99 4.69
N ALA A 92 5.32 -4.40 3.57
CA ALA A 92 5.94 -5.30 2.59
C ALA A 92 7.14 -4.68 1.87
N ARG A 93 7.07 -3.38 1.53
CA ARG A 93 8.20 -2.65 0.93
C ARG A 93 9.37 -2.55 1.90
N VAL A 94 9.13 -2.37 3.19
CA VAL A 94 10.20 -2.41 4.21
C VAL A 94 10.73 -3.81 4.41
N PHE A 95 9.85 -4.80 4.56
CA PHE A 95 10.22 -6.20 4.73
C PHE A 95 11.14 -6.69 3.61
N SER A 96 10.80 -6.37 2.36
CA SER A 96 11.62 -6.73 1.18
C SER A 96 12.90 -5.90 1.00
N GLY A 97 13.07 -4.80 1.74
CA GLY A 97 14.19 -3.86 1.52
C GLY A 97 14.06 -3.14 0.18
N ALA A 98 12.84 -2.79 -0.24
CA ALA A 98 12.62 -2.15 -1.53
C ALA A 98 13.35 -0.80 -1.61
N PRO A 99 14.06 -0.48 -2.72
CA PRO A 99 14.87 0.73 -2.81
C PRO A 99 14.14 2.05 -2.55
N GLY A 100 12.85 2.14 -2.91
CA GLY A 100 11.99 3.30 -2.70
C GLY A 100 11.12 3.25 -1.44
N ALA A 101 11.33 2.30 -0.52
CA ALA A 101 10.42 2.07 0.61
C ALA A 101 10.22 3.31 1.51
N SER A 102 11.29 4.05 1.80
CA SER A 102 11.25 5.29 2.60
C SER A 102 10.44 6.38 1.92
N THR A 103 10.66 6.62 0.62
CA THR A 103 9.90 7.61 -0.16
C THR A 103 8.43 7.24 -0.28
N VAL A 104 8.11 5.97 -0.46
CA VAL A 104 6.72 5.48 -0.49
C VAL A 104 6.04 5.65 0.87
N ALA A 105 6.73 5.33 1.97
CA ALA A 105 6.19 5.57 3.32
C ALA A 105 5.93 7.06 3.57
N LEU A 106 6.84 7.93 3.15
CA LEU A 106 6.64 9.38 3.22
C LEU A 106 5.46 9.84 2.34
N ALA A 107 5.34 9.30 1.12
CA ALA A 107 4.21 9.60 0.23
C ALA A 107 2.88 9.21 0.89
N VAL A 108 2.79 8.04 1.51
CA VAL A 108 1.60 7.60 2.26
C VAL A 108 1.28 8.57 3.41
N LEU A 109 2.29 9.09 4.11
CA LEU A 109 2.09 10.04 5.21
C LEU A 109 1.61 11.42 4.74
N VAL A 110 2.21 11.93 3.66
CA VAL A 110 2.02 13.32 3.20
C VAL A 110 0.85 13.46 2.23
N ALA A 111 0.54 12.44 1.42
CA ALA A 111 -0.56 12.46 0.45
C ALA A 111 -1.92 12.92 1.02
N PRO A 112 -2.42 12.42 2.17
CA PRO A 112 -3.70 12.86 2.71
C PRO A 112 -3.64 14.29 3.26
N LEU A 113 -2.46 14.77 3.66
CA LEU A 113 -2.25 16.17 4.07
C LEU A 113 -2.30 17.10 2.87
N ILE A 114 -1.65 16.74 1.75
CA ILE A 114 -1.76 17.47 0.47
C ILE A 114 -3.22 17.55 0.04
N ALA A 115 -3.93 16.41 0.07
CA ALA A 115 -5.29 16.36 -0.41
C ALA A 115 -6.28 17.22 0.40
N ARG A 116 -6.04 17.38 1.70
CA ARG A 116 -6.82 18.30 2.55
C ARG A 116 -6.64 19.77 2.21
N LEU A 117 -5.49 20.13 1.65
CA LEU A 117 -5.20 21.51 1.27
C LEU A 117 -5.85 21.88 -0.06
N ASP A 118 -6.43 20.94 -0.81
CA ASP A 118 -7.00 21.23 -2.14
C ASP A 118 -8.24 22.17 -2.05
N PRO A 119 -8.18 23.38 -2.64
CA PRO A 119 -9.31 24.32 -2.66
C PRO A 119 -10.45 23.90 -3.60
N THR A 120 -10.20 22.99 -4.54
CA THR A 120 -11.17 22.61 -5.59
C THR A 120 -12.16 21.51 -5.17
N ALA A 121 -11.99 20.95 -3.97
CA ALA A 121 -12.76 19.78 -3.52
C ALA A 121 -14.25 20.08 -3.23
N GLY A 122 -14.64 21.36 -3.10
CA GLY A 122 -16.03 21.80 -2.89
C GLY A 122 -16.93 21.70 -4.14
N GLU A 123 -16.37 21.53 -5.33
CA GLU A 123 -17.10 21.61 -6.62
C GLU A 123 -17.49 20.24 -7.22
N ALA A 124 -17.76 19.21 -6.39
CA ALA A 124 -18.24 17.91 -6.87
C ALA A 124 -19.49 18.01 -7.79
N SER A 125 -20.24 19.11 -7.67
CA SER A 125 -21.42 19.48 -8.47
C SER A 125 -21.16 19.63 -9.98
N ARG A 126 -19.89 19.78 -10.42
CA ARG A 126 -19.53 19.94 -11.85
C ARG A 126 -18.58 18.86 -12.38
N SER A 127 -18.62 17.66 -11.79
CA SER A 127 -17.86 16.52 -12.32
C SER A 127 -18.51 15.96 -13.60
N SER A 128 -17.70 15.58 -14.58
CA SER A 128 -18.18 14.89 -15.79
C SER A 128 -18.68 13.47 -15.42
N PHE A 129 -19.57 12.90 -16.25
CA PHE A 129 -20.02 11.51 -16.06
C PHE A 129 -18.84 10.52 -16.05
N VAL A 130 -17.86 10.74 -16.93
CA VAL A 130 -16.64 9.94 -17.04
C VAL A 130 -15.83 9.98 -15.75
N ALA A 131 -15.66 11.16 -15.15
CA ALA A 131 -14.98 11.30 -13.86
C ALA A 131 -15.72 10.58 -12.73
N ARG A 132 -17.06 10.65 -12.69
CA ARG A 132 -17.86 9.90 -11.71
C ARG A 132 -17.70 8.40 -11.87
N LEU A 133 -17.76 7.89 -13.10
CA LEU A 133 -17.58 6.49 -13.39
C LEU A 133 -16.18 6.00 -12.98
N ALA A 134 -15.14 6.79 -13.25
CA ALA A 134 -13.77 6.48 -12.82
C ALA A 134 -13.62 6.44 -11.29
N ILE A 135 -14.33 7.31 -10.55
CA ILE A 135 -14.38 7.24 -9.08
C ILE A 135 -15.06 5.95 -8.62
N VAL A 136 -16.20 5.58 -9.20
CA VAL A 136 -16.91 4.34 -8.86
C VAL A 136 -16.03 3.11 -9.12
N ILE A 137 -15.39 3.04 -10.29
CA ILE A 137 -14.46 1.96 -10.65
C ILE A 137 -13.26 1.95 -9.72
N GLY A 138 -12.66 3.12 -9.44
CA GLY A 138 -11.52 3.25 -8.55
C GLY A 138 -11.83 2.79 -7.12
N ILE A 139 -13.00 3.13 -6.58
CA ILE A 139 -13.49 2.62 -5.29
C ILE A 139 -13.60 1.08 -5.33
N GLY A 140 -14.19 0.53 -6.40
CA GLY A 140 -14.27 -0.92 -6.60
C GLY A 140 -12.91 -1.61 -6.60
N LEU A 141 -11.92 -1.04 -7.28
CA LEU A 141 -10.54 -1.55 -7.31
C LEU A 141 -9.87 -1.46 -5.92
N VAL A 142 -10.05 -0.36 -5.19
CA VAL A 142 -9.54 -0.24 -3.81
C VAL A 142 -10.16 -1.28 -2.89
N LEU A 143 -11.47 -1.54 -3.01
CA LEU A 143 -12.13 -2.61 -2.25
C LEU A 143 -11.58 -3.98 -2.64
N TRP A 144 -11.47 -4.27 -3.94
CA TRP A 144 -10.90 -5.54 -4.43
C TRP A 144 -9.49 -5.78 -3.89
N ALA A 145 -8.63 -4.76 -3.87
CA ALA A 145 -7.29 -4.85 -3.31
C ALA A 145 -7.27 -5.20 -1.80
N ASN A 146 -8.19 -4.62 -1.00
CA ASN A 146 -8.29 -4.97 0.42
C ASN A 146 -8.85 -6.39 0.63
N PHE A 147 -9.79 -6.84 -0.22
CA PHE A 147 -10.30 -8.20 -0.18
C PHE A 147 -9.21 -9.22 -0.53
N LEU A 148 -8.43 -8.98 -1.59
CA LEU A 148 -7.28 -9.81 -1.95
C LEU A 148 -6.30 -9.95 -0.78
N LEU A 149 -5.95 -8.84 -0.11
CA LEU A 149 -5.08 -8.88 1.06
C LEU A 149 -5.66 -9.76 2.18
N LEU A 150 -6.92 -9.56 2.57
CA LEU A 150 -7.54 -10.31 3.66
C LEU A 150 -7.68 -11.80 3.32
N VAL A 151 -8.03 -12.12 2.08
CA VAL A 151 -8.07 -13.49 1.57
C VAL A 151 -6.69 -14.13 1.65
N ASP A 152 -5.63 -13.43 1.23
CA ASP A 152 -4.27 -13.95 1.26
C ASP A 152 -3.75 -14.13 2.70
N VAL A 153 -4.02 -13.18 3.60
CA VAL A 153 -3.67 -13.30 5.04
C VAL A 153 -4.40 -14.48 5.69
N ALA A 154 -5.70 -14.62 5.45
CA ALA A 154 -6.48 -15.75 6.01
C ALA A 154 -6.04 -17.10 5.43
N ARG A 155 -5.57 -17.11 4.19
CA ARG A 155 -5.01 -18.31 3.55
C ARG A 155 -3.71 -18.77 4.21
N LEU A 156 -2.88 -17.83 4.68
CA LEU A 156 -1.71 -18.17 5.52
C LEU A 156 -2.13 -18.81 6.86
N LEU A 157 -3.35 -18.57 7.33
CA LEU A 157 -3.94 -19.20 8.52
C LEU A 157 -4.73 -20.48 8.21
N GLY A 158 -4.74 -20.92 6.95
CA GLY A 158 -5.38 -22.17 6.53
C GLY A 158 -6.84 -22.05 6.06
N LEU A 159 -7.40 -20.84 5.92
CA LEU A 159 -8.74 -20.68 5.37
C LEU A 159 -8.75 -20.71 3.83
N PRO A 160 -9.76 -21.34 3.21
CA PRO A 160 -9.92 -21.30 1.75
C PRO A 160 -10.42 -19.93 1.29
N ARG A 161 -10.01 -19.52 0.07
CA ARG A 161 -10.29 -18.18 -0.49
C ARG A 161 -11.78 -17.83 -0.48
N TRP A 162 -12.64 -18.78 -0.86
CA TRP A 162 -14.08 -18.56 -0.96
C TRP A 162 -14.72 -18.27 0.40
N ALA A 163 -14.35 -19.01 1.45
CA ALA A 163 -14.91 -18.83 2.79
C ALA A 163 -14.51 -17.47 3.38
N THR A 164 -13.23 -17.09 3.22
CA THR A 164 -12.77 -15.77 3.66
C THR A 164 -13.46 -14.65 2.89
N SER A 165 -13.59 -14.76 1.57
CA SER A 165 -14.27 -13.75 0.76
C SER A 165 -15.72 -13.53 1.22
N ILE A 166 -16.46 -14.61 1.50
CA ILE A 166 -17.84 -14.53 2.02
C ILE A 166 -17.85 -13.86 3.39
N LEU A 167 -16.96 -14.26 4.31
CA LEU A 167 -16.87 -13.67 5.65
C LEU A 167 -16.57 -12.17 5.59
N VAL A 168 -15.58 -11.77 4.79
CA VAL A 168 -15.19 -10.37 4.61
C VAL A 168 -16.36 -9.55 4.04
N ALA A 169 -17.05 -10.07 3.03
CA ALA A 169 -18.23 -9.42 2.46
C ALA A 169 -19.36 -9.29 3.47
N ALA A 170 -19.65 -10.34 4.23
CA ALA A 170 -20.68 -10.34 5.27
C ALA A 170 -20.39 -9.28 6.33
N VAL A 171 -19.15 -9.21 6.84
CA VAL A 171 -18.72 -8.20 7.82
C VAL A 171 -18.82 -6.79 7.23
N ALA A 172 -18.30 -6.59 6.02
CA ALA A 172 -18.29 -5.29 5.35
C ALA A 172 -19.70 -4.75 5.05
N LEU A 173 -20.70 -5.62 4.89
CA LEU A 173 -22.10 -5.22 4.66
C LEU A 173 -22.91 -5.12 5.95
N LEU A 174 -22.76 -6.07 6.88
CA LEU A 174 -23.57 -6.19 8.09
C LEU A 174 -23.22 -5.11 9.13
N VAL A 175 -21.93 -4.87 9.38
CA VAL A 175 -21.51 -3.91 10.42
C VAL A 175 -22.00 -2.49 10.12
N PRO A 176 -21.90 -1.97 8.88
CA PRO A 176 -22.49 -0.68 8.54
C PRO A 176 -24.02 -0.61 8.67
N VAL A 177 -24.73 -1.72 8.55
CA VAL A 177 -26.19 -1.78 8.75
C VAL A 177 -26.52 -1.72 10.24
N LEU A 178 -25.82 -2.50 11.06
CA LEU A 178 -26.01 -2.50 12.52
C LEU A 178 -25.73 -1.14 13.14
N LEU A 179 -24.74 -0.41 12.62
CA LEU A 179 -24.39 0.93 13.08
C LEU A 179 -25.34 2.06 12.60
N ARG A 180 -26.41 1.75 11.83
CA ARG A 180 -27.40 2.77 11.40
C ARG A 180 -28.38 3.17 12.50
N GLY A 181 -28.54 2.37 13.55
CA GLY A 181 -29.46 2.63 14.66
C GLY A 181 -29.11 3.88 15.47
N ASP A 182 -27.81 4.17 15.62
CA ASP A 182 -27.31 5.34 16.35
C ASP A 182 -27.14 6.53 15.40
N ARG A 183 -28.19 7.37 15.32
CA ARG A 183 -28.25 8.57 14.45
C ARG A 183 -27.27 9.68 14.81
N GLU A 184 -26.53 9.57 15.91
CA GLU A 184 -25.48 10.53 16.21
C GLU A 184 -24.22 10.19 15.43
N ALA A 185 -23.79 11.13 14.58
CA ALA A 185 -22.57 11.06 13.75
C ALA A 185 -21.27 10.74 14.54
N ALA A 186 -21.34 10.68 15.87
CA ALA A 186 -20.31 10.23 16.80
C ALA A 186 -19.97 8.72 16.68
N SER A 187 -20.85 7.87 16.12
CA SER A 187 -20.69 6.39 16.11
C SER A 187 -19.67 5.83 15.10
N ARG A 188 -19.17 6.62 14.14
CA ARG A 188 -18.24 6.15 13.08
C ARG A 188 -16.75 6.43 13.36
N VAL A 189 -16.49 7.44 14.17
CA VAL A 189 -15.16 7.81 14.69
C VAL A 189 -14.50 6.71 15.55
N PRO A 190 -15.22 6.02 16.47
CA PRO A 190 -14.59 5.03 17.34
C PRO A 190 -14.05 3.83 16.56
N LEU A 191 -14.64 3.44 15.42
CA LEU A 191 -14.21 2.24 14.70
C LEU A 191 -12.82 2.38 14.06
N ALA A 192 -12.58 3.49 13.37
CA ALA A 192 -11.27 3.77 12.76
C ALA A 192 -10.19 3.96 13.83
N LEU A 193 -10.54 4.62 14.94
CA LEU A 193 -9.64 4.81 16.08
C LEU A 193 -9.35 3.48 16.78
N ALA A 194 -10.37 2.67 17.08
CA ALA A 194 -10.21 1.36 17.70
C ALA A 194 -9.38 0.42 16.81
N GLY A 195 -9.66 0.36 15.50
CA GLY A 195 -8.88 -0.42 14.55
C GLY A 195 -7.42 0.05 14.47
N GLY A 196 -7.18 1.36 14.41
CA GLY A 196 -5.83 1.91 14.36
C GLY A 196 -5.03 1.70 15.66
N VAL A 197 -5.66 1.92 16.82
CA VAL A 197 -5.05 1.65 18.14
C VAL A 197 -4.78 0.16 18.31
N ALA A 198 -5.73 -0.71 17.95
CA ALA A 198 -5.54 -2.15 18.02
C ALA A 198 -4.42 -2.63 17.07
N PHE A 199 -4.29 -2.04 15.88
CA PHE A 199 -3.17 -2.33 14.98
C PHE A 199 -1.82 -1.98 15.61
N VAL A 200 -1.70 -0.76 16.15
CA VAL A 200 -0.46 -0.34 16.84
C VAL A 200 -0.19 -1.23 18.06
N ALA A 201 -1.21 -1.63 18.81
CA ALA A 201 -1.09 -2.54 19.95
C ALA A 201 -0.56 -3.91 19.53
N VAL A 202 -1.08 -4.50 18.44
CA VAL A 202 -0.56 -5.77 17.89
C VAL A 202 0.93 -5.66 17.55
N VAL A 203 1.33 -4.58 16.88
CA VAL A 203 2.74 -4.34 16.53
C VAL A 203 3.60 -4.13 17.79
N ALA A 204 3.07 -3.44 18.81
CA ALA A 204 3.75 -3.28 20.09
C ALA A 204 3.96 -4.61 20.81
N VAL A 205 2.95 -5.49 20.82
CA VAL A 205 3.06 -6.85 21.37
C VAL A 205 4.17 -7.65 20.68
N VAL A 206 4.31 -7.52 19.35
CA VAL A 206 5.41 -8.15 18.60
C VAL A 206 6.78 -7.63 19.09
N GLY A 207 6.93 -6.31 19.23
CA GLY A 207 8.18 -5.72 19.73
C GLY A 207 8.51 -6.15 21.16
N ILE A 208 7.51 -6.21 22.04
CA ILE A 208 7.64 -6.69 23.43
C ILE A 208 8.07 -8.17 23.43
N ALA A 209 7.43 -9.00 22.61
CA ALA A 209 7.77 -10.43 22.52
C ALA A 209 9.20 -10.65 21.97
N LEU A 210 9.67 -9.79 21.07
CA LEU A 210 11.05 -9.81 20.58
C LEU A 210 12.07 -9.24 21.58
N GLY A 211 11.63 -8.53 22.61
CA GLY A 211 12.53 -7.82 23.54
C GLY A 211 13.41 -6.77 22.85
N SER A 212 12.98 -6.25 21.70
CA SER A 212 13.78 -5.32 20.90
C SER A 212 12.95 -4.10 20.48
N SER A 213 13.58 -2.93 20.54
CA SER A 213 13.01 -1.72 19.93
C SER A 213 13.10 -1.82 18.40
N PRO A 214 12.27 -1.10 17.63
CA PRO A 214 12.34 -1.17 16.18
C PRO A 214 13.70 -0.74 15.63
N TRP A 215 14.39 0.19 16.31
CA TRP A 215 15.74 0.64 15.94
C TRP A 215 16.81 -0.40 16.30
N GLY A 216 16.66 -1.10 17.43
CA GLY A 216 17.51 -2.22 17.78
C GLY A 216 17.38 -3.37 16.78
N ALA A 217 16.14 -3.72 16.41
CA ALA A 217 15.85 -4.71 15.38
C ALA A 217 16.43 -4.31 14.03
N TRP A 218 16.25 -3.04 13.61
CA TRP A 218 16.84 -2.49 12.39
C TRP A 218 18.35 -2.64 12.37
N ASN A 219 19.04 -2.16 13.41
CA ASN A 219 20.50 -2.19 13.47
C ASN A 219 21.04 -3.62 13.49
N SER A 220 20.33 -4.53 14.17
CA SER A 220 20.65 -5.96 14.18
C SER A 220 20.50 -6.61 12.81
N VAL A 221 19.47 -6.24 12.03
CA VAL A 221 19.34 -6.74 10.65
C VAL A 221 20.40 -6.11 9.76
N ALA A 222 20.57 -4.79 9.83
CA ALA A 222 21.48 -4.04 8.97
C ALA A 222 22.96 -4.41 9.14
N SER A 223 23.34 -5.01 10.28
CA SER A 223 24.69 -5.53 10.55
C SER A 223 24.91 -6.96 10.08
N ARG A 224 23.87 -7.68 9.62
CA ARG A 224 24.01 -9.07 9.16
C ARG A 224 24.84 -9.13 7.88
N PRO A 225 25.93 -9.91 7.84
CA PRO A 225 26.76 -10.05 6.64
C PRO A 225 26.00 -10.76 5.50
N ALA A 226 25.06 -11.64 5.84
CA ALA A 226 24.15 -12.29 4.93
C ALA A 226 22.80 -12.51 5.62
N ILE A 227 21.72 -12.53 4.83
CA ILE A 227 20.39 -12.94 5.32
C ILE A 227 20.25 -14.44 5.06
N THR A 228 20.36 -15.23 6.12
CA THR A 228 20.35 -16.70 6.04
C THR A 228 19.18 -17.28 6.84
N PHE A 229 18.81 -18.53 6.53
CA PHE A 229 17.92 -19.29 7.37
C PHE A 229 18.60 -19.60 8.71
N GLY A 230 17.91 -19.25 9.80
CA GLY A 230 18.32 -19.65 11.14
C GLY A 230 18.07 -21.14 11.38
N GLU A 231 18.78 -21.74 12.33
CA GLU A 231 18.61 -23.16 12.69
C GLU A 231 17.20 -23.49 13.19
N ARG A 232 16.51 -22.50 13.78
CA ARG A 232 15.14 -22.62 14.31
C ARG A 232 14.07 -22.20 13.30
N ASP A 233 14.45 -21.85 12.08
CA ASP A 233 13.49 -21.43 11.07
C ASP A 233 12.57 -22.61 10.70
N PRO A 234 11.23 -22.41 10.63
CA PRO A 234 10.31 -23.44 10.17
C PRO A 234 10.67 -24.03 8.80
N TRP A 235 11.27 -23.24 7.91
CA TRP A 235 11.76 -23.70 6.61
C TRP A 235 12.90 -24.72 6.69
N VAL A 236 13.64 -24.73 7.79
CA VAL A 236 14.81 -25.60 8.03
C VAL A 236 14.46 -26.80 8.91
N THR A 237 13.62 -26.59 9.92
CA THR A 237 13.30 -27.63 10.91
C THR A 237 12.31 -28.65 10.35
N GLY A 238 11.04 -28.25 10.21
CA GLY A 238 9.93 -29.09 9.73
C GLY A 238 9.56 -28.90 8.27
N GLY A 239 10.15 -27.90 7.60
CA GLY A 239 9.78 -27.43 6.27
C GLY A 239 8.38 -26.82 6.22
N GLN A 240 8.09 -26.09 5.14
CA GLN A 240 6.84 -25.33 4.99
C GLN A 240 6.17 -25.64 3.66
N THR A 241 4.85 -25.45 3.63
CA THR A 241 4.02 -25.60 2.43
C THR A 241 3.89 -24.26 1.74
N LEU A 242 4.16 -24.23 0.44
CA LEU A 242 3.99 -23.04 -0.38
C LEU A 242 2.50 -22.73 -0.53
N VAL A 243 2.09 -21.51 -0.14
CA VAL A 243 0.71 -21.07 -0.27
C VAL A 243 0.47 -20.51 -1.68
N ALA A 244 1.42 -19.80 -2.25
CA ALA A 244 1.40 -19.31 -3.62
C ALA A 244 2.50 -19.98 -4.45
N PRO A 245 2.32 -20.09 -5.78
CA PRO A 245 3.42 -20.49 -6.65
C PRO A 245 4.58 -19.52 -6.48
N VAL A 246 5.81 -20.03 -6.56
CA VAL A 246 7.02 -19.22 -6.32
C VAL A 246 8.08 -19.56 -7.35
N ALA A 247 8.86 -18.54 -7.71
CA ALA A 247 10.10 -18.67 -8.43
C ALA A 247 11.23 -18.18 -7.53
N LEU A 248 12.18 -19.05 -7.23
CA LEU A 248 13.30 -18.79 -6.34
C LEU A 248 14.59 -18.77 -7.14
N ASP A 249 15.30 -17.65 -7.09
CA ASP A 249 16.62 -17.50 -7.68
C ASP A 249 17.70 -17.80 -6.63
N PHE A 250 18.62 -18.70 -6.96
CA PHE A 250 19.69 -19.12 -6.05
C PHE A 250 20.99 -18.42 -6.39
N THR A 251 21.61 -17.78 -5.40
CA THR A 251 22.92 -17.11 -5.56
C THR A 251 24.09 -17.96 -5.07
N GLU A 252 23.80 -19.08 -4.42
CA GLU A 252 24.79 -20.00 -3.85
C GLU A 252 24.24 -21.42 -3.85
N LEU A 253 25.12 -22.40 -3.63
CA LEU A 253 24.74 -23.80 -3.57
C LEU A 253 23.73 -24.07 -2.44
N HIS A 254 22.58 -24.62 -2.81
CA HIS A 254 21.50 -25.00 -1.91
C HIS A 254 21.10 -26.46 -2.07
N ARG A 255 20.84 -27.12 -0.94
CA ARG A 255 20.11 -28.38 -0.94
C ARG A 255 18.67 -28.15 -0.53
N VAL A 256 17.72 -28.54 -1.40
CA VAL A 256 16.29 -28.49 -1.14
C VAL A 256 15.77 -29.91 -1.01
N THR A 257 15.09 -30.22 0.08
CA THR A 257 14.47 -31.54 0.31
C THR A 257 12.97 -31.42 0.13
N ALA A 258 12.38 -32.28 -0.70
CA ALA A 258 10.95 -32.39 -0.87
C ALA A 258 10.33 -33.11 0.33
N LEU A 259 9.22 -32.57 0.85
CA LEU A 259 8.44 -33.15 1.94
C LEU A 259 7.03 -33.58 1.50
N SER A 260 6.70 -33.34 0.24
CA SER A 260 5.50 -33.84 -0.41
C SER A 260 5.82 -34.11 -1.87
N LEU A 261 5.00 -34.95 -2.52
CA LEU A 261 5.10 -35.12 -3.97
C LEU A 261 4.80 -33.79 -4.65
N ALA A 262 5.77 -33.27 -5.40
CA ALA A 262 5.60 -32.06 -6.19
C ALA A 262 6.53 -32.05 -7.40
N THR A 263 6.19 -31.20 -8.36
CA THR A 263 6.98 -30.96 -9.56
C THR A 263 7.93 -29.79 -9.34
N TYR A 264 9.23 -30.06 -9.49
CA TYR A 264 10.33 -29.11 -9.35
C TYR A 264 10.82 -28.74 -10.74
N ARG A 265 10.53 -27.52 -11.18
CA ARG A 265 10.96 -26.99 -12.48
C ARG A 265 12.18 -26.11 -12.28
N VAL A 266 13.34 -26.52 -12.78
CA VAL A 266 14.58 -25.74 -12.67
C VAL A 266 15.00 -25.22 -14.03
N TYR A 267 15.24 -23.91 -14.05
CA TYR A 267 15.86 -23.21 -15.14
C TYR A 267 17.33 -23.02 -14.77
N GLU A 268 18.18 -23.85 -15.36
CA GLU A 268 19.62 -23.67 -15.38
C GLU A 268 19.95 -22.71 -16.56
N PRO A 269 21.09 -22.01 -16.56
CA PRO A 269 21.51 -21.20 -17.71
C PRO A 269 21.52 -22.02 -19.02
N GLY A 270 20.56 -21.74 -19.91
CA GLY A 270 20.40 -22.42 -21.21
C GLY A 270 19.79 -23.82 -21.16
N ARG A 271 19.32 -24.30 -20.00
CA ARG A 271 18.68 -25.62 -19.86
C ARG A 271 17.47 -25.57 -18.95
N PHE A 272 16.43 -26.31 -19.33
CA PHE A 272 15.24 -26.52 -18.51
C PHE A 272 15.15 -27.98 -18.10
N ARG A 273 14.90 -28.22 -16.81
CA ARG A 273 14.71 -29.55 -16.26
C ARG A 273 13.51 -29.59 -15.34
N GLU A 274 12.77 -30.67 -15.42
CA GLU A 274 11.59 -30.91 -14.61
C GLU A 274 11.76 -32.26 -13.91
N TRP A 275 11.67 -32.24 -12.58
CA TRP A 275 11.73 -33.43 -11.75
C TRP A 275 10.44 -33.56 -10.95
N GLN A 276 9.91 -34.77 -10.85
CA GLN A 276 8.93 -35.09 -9.82
C GLN A 276 9.69 -35.65 -8.62
N LEU A 277 9.69 -34.92 -7.52
CA LEU A 277 10.38 -35.32 -6.30
C LEU A 277 9.35 -35.83 -5.29
N ARG A 278 9.66 -36.95 -4.65
CA ARG A 278 8.88 -37.55 -3.56
C ARG A 278 9.42 -37.08 -2.21
N GLU A 279 8.67 -37.38 -1.15
CA GLU A 279 9.11 -37.10 0.21
C GLU A 279 10.48 -37.74 0.49
N GLY A 280 11.43 -36.94 0.98
CA GLY A 280 12.80 -37.34 1.27
C GLY A 280 13.78 -37.13 0.11
N ASP A 281 13.30 -36.99 -1.13
CA ASP A 281 14.16 -36.69 -2.26
C ASP A 281 14.75 -35.29 -2.11
N SER A 282 16.02 -35.14 -2.49
CA SER A 282 16.70 -33.85 -2.40
C SER A 282 17.31 -33.43 -3.73
N LEU A 283 17.14 -32.16 -4.06
CA LEU A 283 17.70 -31.50 -5.23
C LEU A 283 18.81 -30.55 -4.79
N THR A 284 19.94 -30.58 -5.50
CA THR A 284 21.02 -29.62 -5.30
C THR A 284 20.95 -28.56 -6.39
N LEU A 285 20.90 -27.31 -5.99
CA LEU A 285 20.76 -26.13 -6.84
C LEU A 285 22.03 -25.32 -6.74
N ARG A 286 22.49 -24.80 -7.87
CA ARG A 286 23.72 -24.01 -7.99
C ARG A 286 23.38 -22.52 -8.02
N ALA A 287 24.42 -21.70 -7.89
CA ALA A 287 24.29 -20.28 -8.14
C ALA A 287 23.88 -20.02 -9.60
N GLY A 288 22.88 -19.18 -9.81
CA GLY A 288 22.29 -18.88 -11.11
C GLY A 288 21.10 -19.76 -11.50
N ASP A 289 20.83 -20.83 -10.74
CA ASP A 289 19.65 -21.67 -10.99
C ASP A 289 18.39 -20.97 -10.49
N ARG A 290 17.29 -21.15 -11.23
CA ARG A 290 15.96 -20.67 -10.84
C ARG A 290 15.01 -21.84 -10.67
N LEU A 291 14.50 -22.04 -9.46
CA LEU A 291 13.52 -23.07 -9.13
C LEU A 291 12.11 -22.48 -9.17
N VAL A 292 11.22 -23.07 -9.96
CA VAL A 292 9.80 -22.73 -10.01
C VAL A 292 9.00 -23.87 -9.40
N LEU A 293 8.14 -23.52 -8.45
CA LEU A 293 7.29 -24.44 -7.71
C LEU A 293 5.86 -23.96 -7.70
N ASP A 294 4.95 -24.92 -7.84
CA ASP A 294 3.51 -24.68 -7.74
C ASP A 294 3.08 -24.59 -6.27
N ALA A 295 1.94 -23.93 -6.02
CA ALA A 295 1.35 -23.88 -4.69
C ALA A 295 1.01 -25.30 -4.19
N GLY A 296 1.16 -25.52 -2.88
CA GLY A 296 0.91 -26.81 -2.23
C GLY A 296 2.15 -27.70 -2.10
N ALA A 297 3.25 -27.40 -2.81
CA ALA A 297 4.51 -28.09 -2.61
C ALA A 297 5.08 -27.79 -1.21
N ARG A 298 5.50 -28.85 -0.51
CA ARG A 298 6.11 -28.75 0.82
C ARG A 298 7.59 -29.10 0.73
N LEU A 299 8.44 -28.25 1.28
CA LEU A 299 9.88 -28.41 1.18
C LEU A 299 10.63 -27.89 2.39
N ARG A 300 11.88 -28.32 2.49
CA ARG A 300 12.81 -27.94 3.55
C ARG A 300 14.14 -27.49 2.94
N PHE A 301 14.66 -26.38 3.46
CA PHE A 301 15.97 -25.86 3.10
C PHE A 301 17.04 -26.30 4.08
N GLU A 302 18.30 -26.16 3.67
CA GLU A 302 19.46 -26.37 4.52
C GLU A 302 19.68 -25.17 5.47
N PRO A 303 20.04 -25.41 6.75
CA PRO A 303 20.35 -24.34 7.70
C PRO A 303 21.55 -23.50 7.23
N GLY A 304 21.58 -22.22 7.63
CA GLY A 304 22.74 -21.35 7.43
C GLY A 304 22.95 -20.88 5.98
N LYS A 305 22.10 -21.32 5.04
CA LYS A 305 22.09 -20.84 3.65
C LYS A 305 21.28 -19.56 3.50
N ARG A 306 21.59 -18.77 2.47
CA ARG A 306 20.90 -17.52 2.14
C ARG A 306 19.43 -17.75 1.86
N VAL A 307 18.57 -16.87 2.35
CA VAL A 307 17.13 -16.93 2.04
C VAL A 307 16.93 -16.52 0.57
N PRO A 308 16.40 -17.40 -0.31
CA PRO A 308 16.20 -17.04 -1.71
C PRO A 308 15.18 -15.90 -1.85
N GLY A 309 15.48 -14.93 -2.72
CA GLY A 309 14.64 -13.75 -2.93
C GLY A 309 14.72 -12.68 -1.84
N ALA A 310 15.47 -12.90 -0.75
CA ALA A 310 15.80 -11.87 0.22
C ALA A 310 17.01 -11.05 -0.25
N ALA A 311 17.21 -9.87 0.33
CA ALA A 311 18.40 -9.06 0.08
C ALA A 311 19.69 -9.84 0.42
N ALA A 312 20.75 -9.61 -0.37
CA ALA A 312 22.01 -10.34 -0.23
C ALA A 312 22.68 -10.17 1.15
N SER A 313 22.45 -9.05 1.83
CA SER A 313 22.95 -8.79 3.18
C SER A 313 22.03 -7.83 3.91
N GLY A 314 22.23 -7.71 5.22
CA GLY A 314 21.59 -6.69 6.02
C GLY A 314 21.85 -5.28 5.52
N ILE A 315 23.07 -5.03 5.06
CA ILE A 315 23.47 -3.74 4.48
C ILE A 315 22.70 -3.48 3.20
N ALA A 316 22.62 -4.46 2.29
CA ALA A 316 21.87 -4.33 1.04
C ALA A 316 20.36 -4.19 1.26
N TRP A 317 19.81 -4.78 2.33
CA TRP A 317 18.42 -4.58 2.74
C TRP A 317 18.16 -3.15 3.23
N ALA A 318 19.01 -2.65 4.13
CA ALA A 318 18.85 -1.32 4.72
C ALA A 318 19.15 -0.21 3.70
N ASP A 319 20.17 -0.42 2.87
CA ASP A 319 20.67 0.49 1.85
C ASP A 319 20.86 -0.22 0.50
N PRO A 320 19.78 -0.40 -0.28
CA PRO A 320 19.85 -1.10 -1.56
C PRO A 320 20.76 -0.39 -2.57
N PRO A 321 21.64 -1.12 -3.28
CA PRO A 321 22.58 -0.51 -4.23
C PRO A 321 21.88 0.12 -5.44
N GLU A 322 20.72 -0.40 -5.83
CA GLU A 322 19.92 0.06 -6.96
C GLU A 322 19.13 1.35 -6.66
N ARG A 323 19.24 1.90 -5.43
CA ARG A 323 18.50 3.06 -4.96
C ARG A 323 18.65 4.28 -5.86
N SER A 324 19.87 4.58 -6.32
CA SER A 324 20.14 5.73 -7.18
C SER A 324 19.96 5.41 -8.68
N ALA A 325 19.61 4.18 -9.04
CA ALA A 325 19.40 3.83 -10.45
C ALA A 325 18.21 4.61 -11.01
N THR A 326 18.36 5.13 -12.23
CA THR A 326 17.38 6.00 -12.89
C THR A 326 16.00 5.35 -12.99
N LEU A 327 15.95 4.06 -13.34
CA LEU A 327 14.72 3.29 -13.43
C LEU A 327 14.01 3.19 -12.06
N THR A 328 14.76 2.94 -10.99
CA THR A 328 14.26 2.86 -9.61
C THR A 328 13.70 4.20 -9.13
N VAL A 329 14.38 5.29 -9.46
CA VAL A 329 13.91 6.65 -9.15
C VAL A 329 12.61 6.93 -9.90
N ALA A 330 12.52 6.59 -11.19
CA ALA A 330 11.31 6.73 -11.99
C ALA A 330 10.14 5.89 -11.45
N ASP A 331 10.39 4.64 -11.06
CA ASP A 331 9.43 3.75 -10.40
C ASP A 331 8.88 4.37 -9.10
N THR A 332 9.79 4.88 -8.27
CA THR A 332 9.45 5.53 -7.00
C THR A 332 8.63 6.80 -7.20
N ILE A 333 8.96 7.62 -8.20
CA ILE A 333 8.16 8.80 -8.58
C ILE A 333 6.76 8.36 -9.03
N GLY A 334 6.67 7.27 -9.81
CA GLY A 334 5.39 6.71 -10.27
C GLY A 334 4.47 6.29 -9.14
N VAL A 335 4.99 5.54 -8.18
CA VAL A 335 4.24 5.16 -6.97
C VAL A 335 3.83 6.40 -6.18
N ALA A 336 4.77 7.31 -5.92
CA ALA A 336 4.51 8.50 -5.10
C ALA A 336 3.45 9.41 -5.73
N LEU A 337 3.52 9.65 -7.04
CA LEU A 337 2.54 10.44 -7.77
C LEU A 337 1.16 9.76 -7.76
N THR A 338 1.12 8.45 -7.99
CA THR A 338 -0.12 7.67 -7.97
C THR A 338 -0.78 7.72 -6.59
N LEU A 339 0.00 7.63 -5.51
CA LEU A 339 -0.49 7.76 -4.14
C LEU A 339 -1.00 9.18 -3.84
N VAL A 340 -0.23 10.23 -4.17
CA VAL A 340 -0.64 11.62 -3.92
C VAL A 340 -1.90 11.97 -4.71
N ALA A 341 -1.95 11.62 -6.00
CA ALA A 341 -3.11 11.90 -6.83
C ALA A 341 -4.33 11.02 -6.47
N GLY A 342 -4.10 9.77 -6.06
CA GLY A 342 -5.14 8.91 -5.49
C GLY A 342 -5.72 9.48 -4.19
N ALA A 343 -4.90 10.04 -3.32
CA ALA A 343 -5.36 10.73 -2.12
C ALA A 343 -6.22 11.95 -2.47
N LEU A 344 -5.85 12.74 -3.50
CA LEU A 344 -6.67 13.85 -3.98
C LEU A 344 -8.05 13.43 -4.49
N ALA A 345 -8.18 12.20 -5.00
CA ALA A 345 -9.48 11.64 -5.41
C ALA A 345 -10.32 11.16 -4.22
N LEU A 346 -9.68 10.52 -3.25
CA LEU A 346 -10.35 9.84 -2.14
C LEU A 346 -10.57 10.75 -0.93
N VAL A 347 -9.72 11.73 -0.69
CA VAL A 347 -9.85 12.65 0.44
C VAL A 347 -10.73 13.82 0.01
N GLY A 348 -11.99 13.78 0.44
CA GLY A 348 -12.99 14.83 0.14
C GLY A 348 -12.65 16.21 0.73
N PRO A 349 -13.46 17.24 0.39
CA PRO A 349 -13.17 18.62 0.78
C PRO A 349 -13.03 18.81 2.29
N PRO A 350 -12.14 19.72 2.73
CA PRO A 350 -12.00 20.06 4.13
C PRO A 350 -13.32 20.66 4.63
N ARG A 351 -13.92 20.03 5.64
CA ARG A 351 -14.87 20.73 6.52
C ARG A 351 -14.05 21.45 7.60
N PRO A 352 -14.52 22.58 8.15
CA PRO A 352 -13.89 23.20 9.31
C PRO A 352 -13.91 22.17 10.45
N THR A 353 -12.73 21.71 10.87
CA THR A 353 -12.60 20.68 11.91
C THR A 353 -11.41 20.97 12.80
N THR A 354 -11.59 20.71 14.09
CA THR A 354 -10.52 20.69 15.09
C THR A 354 -9.76 19.36 15.01
N ILE A 355 -8.56 19.40 14.45
CA ILE A 355 -7.66 18.25 14.38
C ILE A 355 -6.89 18.15 15.71
N ARG A 356 -7.45 17.47 16.71
CA ARG A 356 -6.68 17.12 17.92
C ARG A 356 -6.44 15.62 18.11
N GLY A 357 -7.20 14.73 17.48
CA GLY A 357 -7.04 13.26 17.61
C GLY A 357 -6.67 12.49 16.34
N ALA A 358 -7.23 12.87 15.18
CA ALA A 358 -7.02 12.13 13.93
C ALA A 358 -5.64 12.32 13.28
N SER A 359 -4.89 13.37 13.65
CA SER A 359 -3.55 13.66 13.09
C SER A 359 -2.46 12.75 13.60
N ALA A 360 -2.56 12.23 14.83
CA ALA A 360 -1.55 11.36 15.41
C ALA A 360 -1.73 9.89 15.01
N LEU A 361 -2.96 9.47 14.69
CA LEU A 361 -3.25 8.08 14.37
C LEU A 361 -2.61 7.64 13.05
N LEU A 362 -2.69 8.47 12.01
CA LEU A 362 -2.09 8.19 10.71
C LEU A 362 -0.57 7.94 10.79
N PRO A 363 0.25 8.83 11.38
CA PRO A 363 1.67 8.57 11.54
C PRO A 363 1.93 7.38 12.45
N ALA A 364 1.15 7.17 13.52
CA ALA A 364 1.30 5.99 14.38
C ALA A 364 1.04 4.67 13.63
N MET A 365 0.02 4.62 12.77
CA MET A 365 -0.30 3.44 11.97
C MET A 365 0.74 3.18 10.89
N VAL A 366 1.19 4.20 10.18
CA VAL A 366 2.27 4.04 9.18
C VAL A 366 3.56 3.61 9.85
N LEU A 367 3.92 4.23 10.99
CA LEU A 367 5.08 3.81 11.77
C LEU A 367 4.94 2.38 12.30
N GLY A 368 3.73 1.98 12.73
CA GLY A 368 3.43 0.60 13.09
C GLY A 368 3.65 -0.37 11.92
N ALA A 369 3.23 0.00 10.70
CA ALA A 369 3.47 -0.79 9.49
C ALA A 369 4.98 -0.89 9.15
N LEU A 370 5.72 0.21 9.30
CA LEU A 370 7.18 0.22 9.15
C LEU A 370 7.82 -0.74 10.16
N CYS A 371 7.48 -0.62 11.43
CA CYS A 371 7.98 -1.49 12.50
C CYS A 371 7.66 -2.96 12.22
N LEU A 372 6.45 -3.28 11.74
CA LEU A 372 6.06 -4.63 11.39
C LEU A 372 6.94 -5.21 10.26
N GLY A 373 7.25 -4.42 9.24
CA GLY A 373 8.18 -4.82 8.18
C GLY A 373 9.61 -5.09 8.69
N VAL A 374 10.11 -4.22 9.59
CA VAL A 374 11.42 -4.40 10.24
C VAL A 374 11.45 -5.64 11.10
N TYR A 375 10.43 -5.85 11.94
CA TYR A 375 10.33 -7.04 12.78
C TYR A 375 10.22 -8.31 11.96
N GLY A 376 9.46 -8.31 10.86
CA GLY A 376 9.39 -9.44 9.95
C GLY A 376 10.75 -9.80 9.37
N MET A 377 11.52 -8.81 8.92
CA MET A 377 12.87 -9.05 8.38
C MET A 377 13.83 -9.54 9.48
N HIS A 378 13.65 -9.03 10.70
CA HIS A 378 14.46 -9.40 11.86
C HIS A 378 14.23 -10.85 12.30
N SER A 379 12.97 -11.27 12.43
CA SER A 379 12.60 -12.56 13.02
C SER A 379 12.41 -13.68 11.99
N ALA A 380 11.90 -13.38 10.80
CA ALA A 380 11.47 -14.38 9.84
C ALA A 380 11.63 -13.92 8.37
N PRO A 381 12.88 -13.75 7.88
CA PRO A 381 13.14 -13.31 6.50
C PRO A 381 12.60 -14.28 5.44
N GLY A 382 12.44 -15.57 5.77
CA GLY A 382 11.84 -16.57 4.89
C GLY A 382 10.32 -16.45 4.69
N LEU A 383 9.64 -15.47 5.31
CA LEU A 383 8.19 -15.33 5.19
C LEU A 383 7.70 -15.01 3.78
N SER A 384 8.52 -14.39 2.93
CA SER A 384 8.17 -14.11 1.52
C SER A 384 8.12 -15.37 0.65
N ILE A 385 8.72 -16.48 1.08
CA ILE A 385 8.82 -17.68 0.25
C ILE A 385 7.43 -18.32 0.14
N GLY A 386 6.90 -18.37 -1.08
CA GLY A 386 5.60 -18.98 -1.35
C GLY A 386 4.43 -18.29 -0.69
N SER A 387 4.53 -16.99 -0.40
CA SER A 387 3.44 -16.18 0.12
C SER A 387 3.30 -14.86 -0.66
N PRO A 388 2.08 -14.31 -0.77
CA PRO A 388 1.90 -12.98 -1.32
C PRO A 388 2.61 -11.93 -0.45
N ALA A 389 3.40 -11.05 -1.07
CA ALA A 389 4.30 -10.13 -0.37
C ALA A 389 3.60 -9.22 0.64
N LEU A 390 2.36 -8.79 0.36
CA LEU A 390 1.57 -7.95 1.28
C LEU A 390 1.03 -8.74 2.48
N ALA A 391 0.70 -10.01 2.29
CA ALA A 391 0.10 -10.85 3.32
C ALA A 391 1.15 -11.40 4.30
N SER A 392 2.35 -11.70 3.82
CA SER A 392 3.44 -12.31 4.58
C SER A 392 3.77 -11.55 5.87
N VAL A 393 3.76 -10.22 5.80
CA VAL A 393 4.12 -9.34 6.92
C VAL A 393 3.10 -9.38 8.06
N PHE A 394 1.83 -9.71 7.77
CA PHE A 394 0.81 -9.88 8.81
C PHE A 394 0.89 -11.24 9.51
N TYR A 395 1.71 -12.17 9.01
CA TYR A 395 1.98 -13.45 9.67
C TYR A 395 3.13 -13.38 10.69
N VAL A 396 3.89 -12.27 10.72
CA VAL A 396 4.99 -12.04 11.67
C VAL A 396 4.61 -12.33 13.13
N PRO A 397 3.43 -11.90 13.65
CA PRO A 397 3.06 -12.19 15.03
C PRO A 397 3.01 -13.70 15.37
N ALA A 398 2.60 -14.54 14.42
CA ALA A 398 2.59 -16.00 14.61
C ALA A 398 3.98 -16.61 14.63
N THR A 399 4.97 -15.97 13.99
CA THR A 399 6.36 -16.45 13.98
C THR A 399 7.13 -16.05 15.22
N VAL A 400 6.80 -14.90 15.80
CA VAL A 400 7.51 -14.34 16.96
C VAL A 400 7.03 -14.98 18.25
N VAL A 401 5.72 -15.16 18.41
CA VAL A 401 5.13 -15.71 19.64
C VAL A 401 4.88 -17.21 19.43
N PRO A 402 5.51 -18.10 20.20
CA PRO A 402 5.38 -19.54 19.98
C PRO A 402 3.99 -20.09 20.33
N GLY A 403 3.62 -21.19 19.70
CA GLY A 403 2.47 -22.02 20.09
C GLY A 403 1.10 -21.44 19.73
N THR A 404 0.13 -21.61 20.63
CA THR A 404 -1.26 -21.18 20.43
C THR A 404 -1.41 -19.67 20.55
N ALA A 405 -0.63 -19.02 21.41
CA ALA A 405 -0.67 -17.57 21.61
C ALA A 405 -0.33 -16.79 20.34
N GLY A 406 0.68 -17.22 19.58
CA GLY A 406 1.00 -16.60 18.27
C GLY A 406 -0.11 -16.77 17.23
N ARG A 407 -0.76 -17.93 17.21
CA ARG A 407 -1.93 -18.16 16.34
C ARG A 407 -3.10 -17.25 16.72
N VAL A 408 -3.38 -17.10 18.01
CA VAL A 408 -4.42 -16.17 18.51
C VAL A 408 -4.08 -14.74 18.11
N LEU A 409 -2.81 -14.32 18.24
CA LEU A 409 -2.36 -12.99 17.87
C LEU A 409 -2.49 -12.73 16.37
N ALA A 410 -2.22 -13.73 15.52
CA ALA A 410 -2.42 -13.62 14.08
C ALA A 410 -3.90 -13.51 13.71
N TRP A 411 -4.78 -14.29 14.35
CA TRP A 411 -6.23 -14.14 14.20
C TRP A 411 -6.73 -12.77 14.67
N LEU A 412 -6.20 -12.26 15.77
CA LEU A 412 -6.48 -10.91 16.24
C LEU A 412 -6.04 -9.87 15.22
N GLY A 413 -4.89 -10.08 14.55
CA GLY A 413 -4.47 -9.30 13.39
C GLY A 413 -5.52 -9.27 12.27
N VAL A 414 -6.09 -10.42 11.90
CA VAL A 414 -7.18 -10.49 10.89
C VAL A 414 -8.41 -9.69 11.34
N ILE A 415 -8.81 -9.81 12.61
CA ILE A 415 -9.94 -9.06 13.17
C ILE A 415 -9.67 -7.56 13.08
N VAL A 416 -8.46 -7.11 13.44
CA VAL A 416 -8.05 -5.71 13.33
C VAL A 416 -8.12 -5.22 11.87
N LEU A 417 -7.64 -6.01 10.91
CA LEU A 417 -7.74 -5.66 9.48
C LEU A 417 -9.20 -5.60 9.00
N LEU A 418 -10.08 -6.46 9.50
CA LEU A 418 -11.53 -6.40 9.22
C LEU A 418 -12.18 -5.13 9.78
N VAL A 419 -11.81 -4.71 10.99
CA VAL A 419 -12.27 -3.45 11.59
C VAL A 419 -11.81 -2.25 10.75
N LEU A 420 -10.54 -2.24 10.34
CA LEU A 420 -9.99 -1.20 9.46
C LEU A 420 -10.66 -1.20 8.07
N LEU A 421 -10.93 -2.38 7.49
CA LEU A 421 -11.69 -2.49 6.24
C LEU A 421 -13.09 -1.88 6.41
N THR A 422 -13.78 -2.21 7.49
CA THR A 422 -15.13 -1.70 7.73
C THR A 422 -15.13 -0.18 7.87
N ALA A 423 -14.14 0.38 8.56
CA ALA A 423 -13.94 1.83 8.63
C ALA A 423 -13.67 2.43 7.24
N THR A 424 -12.88 1.75 6.41
CA THR A 424 -12.60 2.14 5.02
C THR A 424 -13.88 2.13 4.17
N VAL A 425 -14.67 1.05 4.24
CA VAL A 425 -15.97 0.89 3.55
C VAL A 425 -16.93 2.03 3.90
N LEU A 426 -17.06 2.36 5.19
CA LEU A 426 -17.88 3.47 5.66
C LEU A 426 -17.41 4.82 5.12
N ALA A 427 -16.10 5.03 5.01
CA ALA A 427 -15.52 6.27 4.48
C ALA A 427 -15.69 6.37 2.96
N LEU A 428 -15.40 5.29 2.22
CA LEU A 428 -15.60 5.18 0.77
C LEU A 428 -17.06 5.39 0.37
N ARG A 429 -18.00 4.93 1.19
CA ARG A 429 -19.42 5.18 1.00
C ARG A 429 -19.77 6.67 0.98
N GLY A 430 -19.12 7.49 1.82
CA GLY A 430 -19.30 8.95 1.80
C GLY A 430 -18.82 9.60 0.50
N ILE A 431 -17.74 9.07 -0.08
CA ILE A 431 -17.19 9.52 -1.36
C ILE A 431 -18.10 9.08 -2.52
N LEU A 432 -18.58 7.84 -2.49
CA LEU A 432 -19.54 7.33 -3.46
C LEU A 432 -20.85 8.13 -3.45
N ALA A 433 -21.37 8.44 -2.26
CA ALA A 433 -22.55 9.30 -2.11
C ALA A 433 -22.32 10.69 -2.73
N ALA A 434 -21.11 11.24 -2.59
CA ALA A 434 -20.75 12.51 -3.19
C ALA A 434 -20.66 12.45 -4.71
N ALA A 435 -20.17 11.33 -5.27
CA ALA A 435 -20.14 11.09 -6.71
C ALA A 435 -21.55 10.89 -7.30
N CYS A 436 -22.47 10.26 -6.55
CA CYS A 436 -23.82 9.90 -7.02
C CYS A 436 -24.90 10.98 -6.83
N ARG A 437 -24.58 12.19 -6.33
CA ARG A 437 -25.57 13.20 -5.91
C ARG A 437 -26.58 13.57 -7.01
N THR A 438 -27.74 12.94 -6.94
CA THR A 438 -29.04 13.40 -7.45
C THR A 438 -30.02 13.35 -6.26
N GLN A 439 -30.96 14.28 -6.21
CA GLN A 439 -31.69 14.73 -5.01
C GLN A 439 -32.58 13.67 -4.30
N THR A 440 -32.65 12.43 -4.79
CA THR A 440 -33.67 11.43 -4.41
C THR A 440 -33.14 10.02 -4.04
N ARG A 441 -31.84 9.80 -3.78
CA ARG A 441 -31.26 8.43 -3.94
C ARG A 441 -30.29 7.94 -2.86
N GLY A 442 -30.65 8.06 -1.59
CA GLY A 442 -29.95 7.34 -0.49
C GLY A 442 -29.84 5.83 -0.75
N GLU A 443 -30.90 5.24 -1.31
CA GLU A 443 -30.97 3.82 -1.66
C GLU A 443 -30.02 3.42 -2.78
N LEU A 444 -29.87 4.21 -3.86
CA LEU A 444 -28.94 3.83 -4.94
C LEU A 444 -27.48 3.80 -4.50
N THR A 445 -27.10 4.67 -3.57
CA THR A 445 -25.74 4.62 -3.01
C THR A 445 -25.52 3.32 -2.23
N GLU A 446 -26.55 2.83 -1.55
CA GLU A 446 -26.52 1.53 -0.85
C GLU A 446 -26.41 0.37 -1.84
N TRP A 447 -27.25 0.37 -2.89
CA TRP A 447 -27.21 -0.65 -3.92
C TRP A 447 -25.87 -0.66 -4.65
N ALA A 448 -25.34 0.52 -5.00
CA ALA A 448 -24.03 0.64 -5.64
C ALA A 448 -22.91 0.17 -4.72
N MET A 449 -22.89 0.57 -3.44
CA MET A 449 -21.88 0.11 -2.50
C MET A 449 -21.96 -1.41 -2.27
N THR A 450 -23.17 -1.94 -2.14
CA THR A 450 -23.41 -3.38 -2.00
C THR A 450 -22.91 -4.12 -3.23
N GLY A 451 -23.23 -3.64 -4.44
CA GLY A 451 -22.74 -4.18 -5.69
C GLY A 451 -21.22 -4.15 -5.79
N LEU A 452 -20.57 -3.06 -5.38
CA LEU A 452 -19.11 -2.95 -5.36
C LEU A 452 -18.46 -3.91 -4.36
N VAL A 453 -19.03 -4.09 -3.16
CA VAL A 453 -18.53 -5.05 -2.17
C VAL A 453 -18.70 -6.49 -2.69
N VAL A 454 -19.84 -6.83 -3.27
CA VAL A 454 -20.08 -8.16 -3.86
C VAL A 454 -19.14 -8.41 -5.04
N ALA A 455 -18.96 -7.42 -5.93
CA ALA A 455 -18.04 -7.52 -7.06
C ALA A 455 -16.59 -7.71 -6.58
N ALA A 456 -16.15 -6.95 -5.57
CA ALA A 456 -14.82 -7.11 -4.96
C ALA A 456 -14.63 -8.49 -4.33
N ALA A 457 -15.67 -9.02 -3.66
CA ALA A 457 -15.66 -10.36 -3.09
C ALA A 457 -15.50 -11.42 -4.19
N VAL A 458 -16.33 -11.38 -5.23
CA VAL A 458 -16.24 -12.31 -6.37
C VAL A 458 -14.87 -12.19 -7.04
N ALA A 459 -14.40 -10.98 -7.33
CA ALA A 459 -13.11 -10.76 -7.97
C ALA A 459 -11.92 -11.28 -7.13
N SER A 460 -12.03 -11.30 -5.80
CA SER A 460 -10.97 -11.79 -4.90
C SER A 460 -10.71 -13.31 -4.97
N LEU A 461 -11.65 -14.05 -5.57
CA LEU A 461 -11.49 -15.48 -5.82
C LEU A 461 -10.37 -15.77 -6.82
N TRP A 462 -10.09 -14.84 -7.73
CA TRP A 462 -8.97 -14.93 -8.66
C TRP A 462 -7.68 -14.36 -8.05
N PRO A 463 -6.54 -15.06 -8.17
CA PRO A 463 -5.25 -14.54 -7.72
C PRO A 463 -4.86 -13.29 -8.51
N ALA A 464 -4.53 -12.22 -7.81
CA ALA A 464 -3.97 -10.99 -8.38
C ALA A 464 -3.09 -10.30 -7.33
N ASP A 465 -2.15 -9.47 -7.77
CA ASP A 465 -1.32 -8.66 -6.87
C ASP A 465 -2.15 -7.48 -6.33
N ALA A 466 -2.44 -7.51 -5.03
CA ALA A 466 -3.25 -6.47 -4.39
C ALA A 466 -2.59 -5.07 -4.45
N SER A 467 -1.25 -4.97 -4.52
CA SER A 467 -0.57 -3.69 -4.67
C SER A 467 -0.80 -3.09 -6.07
N TRP A 468 -0.77 -3.94 -7.10
CA TRP A 468 -1.06 -3.55 -8.47
C TRP A 468 -2.52 -3.10 -8.62
N VAL A 469 -3.48 -3.85 -8.06
CA VAL A 469 -4.91 -3.49 -8.10
C VAL A 469 -5.15 -2.15 -7.41
N LEU A 470 -4.54 -1.93 -6.24
CA LEU A 470 -4.61 -0.65 -5.51
C LEU A 470 -4.09 0.51 -6.36
N LEU A 471 -2.86 0.41 -6.87
CA LEU A 471 -2.23 1.49 -7.63
C LEU A 471 -2.95 1.75 -8.95
N THR A 472 -3.52 0.72 -9.58
CA THR A 472 -4.36 0.86 -10.77
C THR A 472 -5.63 1.67 -10.45
N GLY A 473 -6.31 1.36 -9.35
CA GLY A 473 -7.49 2.11 -8.92
C GLY A 473 -7.20 3.58 -8.61
N LEU A 474 -6.14 3.83 -7.84
CA LEU A 474 -5.68 5.19 -7.51
C LEU A 474 -5.24 5.96 -8.76
N GLY A 475 -4.50 5.31 -9.66
CA GLY A 475 -4.01 5.90 -10.89
C GLY A 475 -5.11 6.23 -11.90
N LEU A 476 -6.15 5.40 -11.98
CA LEU A 476 -7.33 5.66 -12.81
C LEU A 476 -8.04 6.93 -12.33
N MET A 477 -8.31 7.03 -11.02
CA MET A 477 -8.95 8.21 -10.44
C MET A 477 -8.08 9.46 -10.62
N ALA A 478 -6.77 9.34 -10.43
CA ALA A 478 -5.81 10.42 -10.66
C ALA A 478 -5.89 10.98 -12.09
N SER A 479 -5.90 10.08 -13.08
CA SER A 479 -5.83 10.44 -14.50
C SER A 479 -7.15 10.98 -15.04
N VAL A 480 -8.27 10.41 -14.61
CA VAL A 480 -9.60 10.68 -15.20
C VAL A 480 -10.38 11.74 -14.43
N ALA A 481 -10.25 11.79 -13.10
CA ALA A 481 -11.04 12.68 -12.25
C ALA A 481 -10.21 13.85 -11.70
N VAL A 482 -9.01 13.59 -11.19
CA VAL A 482 -8.22 14.62 -10.48
C VAL A 482 -7.51 15.55 -11.47
N ALA A 483 -6.75 15.03 -12.43
CA ALA A 483 -5.95 15.86 -13.31
C ALA A 483 -6.78 16.86 -14.15
N PRO A 484 -7.91 16.48 -14.78
CA PRO A 484 -8.77 17.42 -15.50
C PRO A 484 -9.40 18.48 -14.57
N ARG A 485 -9.75 18.11 -13.34
CA ARG A 485 -10.31 19.04 -12.33
C ARG A 485 -9.30 20.12 -11.96
N LEU A 486 -8.03 19.76 -11.82
CA LEU A 486 -6.95 20.71 -11.52
C LEU A 486 -6.57 21.60 -12.70
N ALA A 487 -6.94 21.21 -13.93
CA ALA A 487 -6.56 21.89 -15.16
C ALA A 487 -7.51 23.02 -15.56
N ALA A 488 -8.82 22.80 -15.44
CA ALA A 488 -9.85 23.69 -15.96
C ALA A 488 -11.12 23.66 -15.08
N ASP A 489 -11.85 24.78 -15.06
CA ASP A 489 -13.12 24.91 -14.32
C ASP A 489 -14.36 24.66 -15.19
N GLU A 490 -14.20 24.79 -16.51
CA GLU A 490 -15.28 24.61 -17.48
C GLU A 490 -15.61 23.12 -17.69
N PRO A 491 -16.91 22.76 -17.74
CA PRO A 491 -17.33 21.36 -17.80
C PRO A 491 -16.91 20.65 -19.09
N VAL A 492 -16.91 21.35 -20.23
CA VAL A 492 -16.50 20.81 -21.53
C VAL A 492 -15.01 20.48 -21.53
N ALA A 493 -14.19 21.40 -21.02
CA ALA A 493 -12.76 21.21 -20.88
C ALA A 493 -12.41 20.05 -19.94
N ARG A 494 -13.11 19.94 -18.80
CA ARG A 494 -12.97 18.81 -17.87
C ARG A 494 -13.34 17.48 -18.54
N LEU A 495 -14.40 17.43 -19.34
CA LEU A 495 -14.81 16.22 -20.06
C LEU A 495 -13.75 15.77 -21.07
N ALA A 496 -13.21 16.69 -21.87
CA ALA A 496 -12.16 16.40 -22.83
C ALA A 496 -10.92 15.81 -22.12
N GLY A 497 -10.49 16.43 -21.02
CA GLY A 497 -9.42 15.90 -20.18
C GLY A 497 -9.73 14.51 -19.61
N SER A 498 -10.93 14.28 -19.09
CA SER A 498 -11.34 12.97 -18.56
C SER A 498 -11.33 11.87 -19.63
N LEU A 499 -11.78 12.16 -20.85
CA LEU A 499 -11.77 11.21 -21.97
C LEU A 499 -10.34 10.86 -22.39
N VAL A 500 -9.48 11.86 -22.55
CA VAL A 500 -8.06 11.66 -22.88
C VAL A 500 -7.35 10.88 -21.77
N GLY A 501 -7.58 11.24 -20.51
CA GLY A 501 -7.03 10.53 -19.36
C GLY A 501 -7.46 9.07 -19.31
N ALA A 502 -8.74 8.78 -19.59
CA ALA A 502 -9.24 7.42 -19.59
C ALA A 502 -8.62 6.60 -20.73
N ALA A 503 -8.60 7.13 -21.95
CA ALA A 503 -8.02 6.46 -23.11
C ALA A 503 -6.52 6.19 -22.92
N ALA A 504 -5.76 7.18 -22.48
CA ALA A 504 -4.33 7.04 -22.23
C ALA A 504 -4.05 6.01 -21.12
N PHE A 505 -4.77 6.09 -20.00
CA PHE A 505 -4.60 5.17 -18.87
C PHE A 505 -4.88 3.73 -19.28
N THR A 506 -6.01 3.47 -19.95
CA THR A 506 -6.38 2.13 -20.41
C THR A 506 -5.40 1.58 -21.44
N CYS A 507 -4.95 2.41 -22.38
CA CYS A 507 -3.97 2.00 -23.38
C CYS A 507 -2.65 1.55 -22.72
N LEU A 508 -2.11 2.36 -21.81
CA LEU A 508 -0.87 2.06 -21.11
C LEU A 508 -0.97 0.88 -20.15
N ALA A 509 -2.12 0.71 -19.47
CA ALA A 509 -2.36 -0.41 -18.57
C ALA A 509 -2.44 -1.76 -19.31
N LEU A 510 -2.83 -1.76 -20.59
CA LEU A 510 -2.98 -2.97 -21.40
C LEU A 510 -1.74 -3.30 -22.25
N LEU A 511 -0.93 -2.30 -22.59
CA LEU A 511 0.24 -2.50 -23.44
C LEU A 511 1.43 -3.04 -22.66
N ARG A 512 2.10 -4.05 -23.23
CA ARG A 512 3.44 -4.47 -22.79
C ARG A 512 4.49 -3.57 -23.41
N LEU A 513 4.98 -2.62 -22.63
CA LEU A 513 5.97 -1.65 -23.08
C LEU A 513 7.41 -2.22 -22.99
N PRO A 514 8.32 -1.78 -23.87
CA PRO A 514 9.73 -2.14 -23.80
C PRO A 514 10.37 -1.60 -22.51
N ALA A 515 11.54 -2.15 -22.13
CA ALA A 515 12.19 -1.88 -20.85
C ALA A 515 12.37 -0.38 -20.53
N TRP A 516 12.69 0.43 -21.53
CA TRP A 516 12.87 1.89 -21.39
C TRP A 516 11.57 2.66 -21.11
N ALA A 517 10.41 2.11 -21.47
CA ALA A 517 9.08 2.67 -21.24
C ALA A 517 8.26 1.89 -20.21
N SER A 518 8.86 0.85 -19.61
CA SER A 518 8.18 -0.09 -18.71
C SER A 518 7.48 0.61 -17.54
N VAL A 519 8.10 1.66 -16.99
CA VAL A 519 7.56 2.47 -15.89
C VAL A 519 6.21 3.10 -16.24
N ALA A 520 6.00 3.52 -17.48
CA ALA A 520 4.71 4.08 -17.92
C ALA A 520 3.61 3.03 -18.02
N GLY A 521 3.96 1.75 -18.23
CA GLY A 521 3.02 0.64 -18.19
C GLY A 521 2.74 0.19 -16.76
N THR A 522 3.76 0.18 -15.89
CA THR A 522 3.63 -0.15 -14.47
C THR A 522 2.82 0.91 -13.71
N TYR A 523 3.03 2.20 -14.03
CA TYR A 523 2.31 3.33 -13.45
C TYR A 523 1.71 4.23 -14.54
N PRO A 524 0.58 3.82 -15.16
CA PRO A 524 -0.05 4.57 -16.25
C PRO A 524 -0.41 6.02 -15.90
N ALA A 525 -0.64 6.30 -14.62
CA ALA A 525 -0.95 7.64 -14.13
C ALA A 525 0.18 8.66 -14.35
N LEU A 526 1.45 8.22 -14.44
CA LEU A 526 2.59 9.10 -14.69
C LEU A 526 2.47 9.88 -16.00
N THR A 527 1.88 9.27 -17.01
CA THR A 527 1.76 9.83 -18.37
C THR A 527 0.31 10.19 -18.69
N ALA A 528 -0.66 9.39 -18.26
CA ALA A 528 -2.07 9.66 -18.50
C ALA A 528 -2.57 10.93 -17.78
N ALA A 529 -2.12 11.19 -16.54
CA ALA A 529 -2.56 12.39 -15.81
C ALA A 529 -2.05 13.71 -16.43
N PRO A 530 -0.76 13.85 -16.81
CA PRO A 530 -0.30 15.01 -17.57
C PRO A 530 -1.03 15.21 -18.90
N LEU A 531 -1.27 14.14 -19.67
CA LEU A 531 -2.00 14.23 -20.94
C LEU A 531 -3.44 14.72 -20.73
N ALA A 532 -4.12 14.19 -19.71
CA ALA A 532 -5.46 14.63 -19.32
C ALA A 532 -5.48 16.12 -18.91
N TRP A 533 -4.47 16.57 -18.18
CA TRP A 533 -4.32 17.97 -17.77
C TRP A 533 -4.08 18.90 -18.96
N ILE A 534 -3.18 18.53 -19.87
CA ILE A 534 -2.87 19.31 -21.09
C ILE A 534 -4.11 19.42 -21.97
N ALA A 535 -4.83 18.32 -22.19
CA ALA A 535 -6.05 18.31 -22.99
C ALA A 535 -7.12 19.25 -22.43
N ALA A 536 -7.36 19.20 -21.12
CA ALA A 536 -8.30 20.11 -20.45
C ALA A 536 -7.87 21.58 -20.56
N ARG A 537 -6.57 21.88 -20.44
CA ARG A 537 -6.03 23.23 -20.63
C ARG A 537 -6.20 23.73 -22.07
N ALA A 538 -5.92 22.88 -23.06
CA ALA A 538 -5.99 23.25 -24.48
C ALA A 538 -7.42 23.59 -24.92
N SER A 539 -8.42 22.82 -24.45
CA SER A 539 -9.84 23.08 -24.75
C SER A 539 -10.37 24.41 -24.20
N ARG A 540 -9.69 25.02 -23.22
CA ARG A 540 -10.03 26.35 -22.69
C ARG A 540 -9.63 27.48 -23.65
N GLY A 541 -8.58 27.27 -24.45
CA GLY A 541 -8.04 28.27 -25.36
C GLY A 541 -8.86 28.48 -26.63
N GLY A 542 -9.59 27.44 -27.07
CA GLY A 542 -10.40 27.49 -28.30
C GLY A 542 -11.67 28.33 -28.21
N GLY A 543 -12.21 28.55 -27.00
CA GLY A 543 -13.47 29.30 -26.79
C GLY A 543 -13.33 30.82 -26.67
N ARG A 544 -12.13 31.39 -26.86
CA ARG A 544 -11.87 32.84 -26.80
C ARG A 544 -11.50 33.47 -28.15
N ALA A 545 -11.63 32.72 -29.25
CA ALA A 545 -11.26 33.15 -30.59
C ALA A 545 -12.46 33.46 -31.51
N GLU A 546 -13.67 33.62 -30.96
CA GLU A 546 -14.86 34.06 -31.69
C GLU A 546 -15.33 35.44 -31.22
#